data_AF-A0A946VJU9-F1
#
_entry.id   AF-A0A946VJU9-F1
#
_cell.length_a   1.000
_cell.length_b   1.000
_cell.length_c   1.000
_cell.angle_alpha   90.00
_cell.angle_beta   90.00
_cell.angle_gamma   90.00
#
_symmetry.space_group_name_H-M   'P 1'
#
loop_
_entity.id
_entity.type
_entity.pdbx_description
1 polymer ?
#
loop_
_entity_poly.entity_id
_entity_poly.type
_entity_poly.pdbx_seq_one_letter_code
_entity_poly.pdbx_strand_id
1 'polypeptide(L)'
;MLKNYLFILTFLFSLLLSSNILAEEPKYQTQPPPEALKHFIELEGEWIGTHINHDGEEEKVDLVYRTVSGGTAVEERIFANTPQEMVTMYHGSGNDGLLMTHYCMLGNQPRLY
;
A
#
# COMPACT_ATOMS: atom_id res chain seq x y z
N MET A 1 -6.12 61.08 -0.65
CA MET A 1 -4.79 60.51 -0.34
C MET A 1 -4.89 59.40 0.71
N LEU A 2 -5.19 59.68 1.98
CA LEU A 2 -5.22 58.65 3.06
C LEU A 2 -6.27 57.53 2.83
N LYS A 3 -7.44 57.84 2.27
CA LYS A 3 -8.49 56.86 1.91
C LYS A 3 -8.02 55.81 0.90
N ASN A 4 -7.15 56.18 -0.04
CA ASN A 4 -6.64 55.30 -1.08
C ASN A 4 -5.66 54.27 -0.49
N TYR A 5 -4.83 54.68 0.47
CA TYR A 5 -3.94 53.78 1.20
C TYR A 5 -4.71 52.81 2.11
N LEU A 6 -5.79 53.26 2.75
CA LEU A 6 -6.66 52.38 3.55
C LEU A 6 -7.36 51.31 2.70
N PHE A 7 -7.77 51.67 1.47
CA PHE A 7 -8.34 50.74 0.50
C PHE A 7 -7.32 49.71 0.00
N ILE A 8 -6.09 50.14 -0.26
CA ILE A 8 -5.00 49.25 -0.71
C ILE A 8 -4.57 48.30 0.42
N LEU A 9 -4.50 48.78 1.66
CA LEU A 9 -4.10 47.98 2.82
C LEU A 9 -5.13 46.89 3.15
N THR A 10 -6.42 47.21 3.06
CA THR A 10 -7.51 46.24 3.27
C THR A 10 -7.59 45.20 2.14
N PHE A 11 -7.33 45.61 0.90
CA PHE A 11 -7.25 44.69 -0.23
C PHE A 11 -6.07 43.70 -0.10
N LEU A 12 -4.88 44.18 0.28
CA LEU A 12 -3.72 43.32 0.54
C LEU A 12 -3.94 42.36 1.72
N PHE A 13 -4.63 42.81 2.77
CA PHE A 13 -4.98 41.95 3.91
C PHE A 13 -5.96 40.83 3.49
N SER A 14 -6.92 41.11 2.61
CA SER A 14 -7.84 40.10 2.09
C SER A 14 -7.17 39.04 1.21
N LEU A 15 -6.17 39.42 0.40
CA LEU A 15 -5.41 38.46 -0.42
C LEU A 15 -4.57 37.49 0.44
N LEU A 16 -4.08 37.93 1.60
CA LEU A 16 -3.31 37.09 2.52
C LEU A 16 -4.18 36.06 3.29
N LEU A 17 -5.49 36.29 3.43
CA LEU A 17 -6.41 35.30 4.01
C LEU A 17 -6.78 34.19 3.01
N SER A 18 -6.82 34.47 1.71
CA SER A 18 -7.22 33.48 0.68
C SER A 18 -6.20 32.37 0.44
N SER A 19 -4.93 32.54 0.83
CA SER A 19 -3.88 31.52 0.67
C SER A 19 -3.98 30.34 1.67
N ASN A 20 -4.85 30.42 2.69
CA ASN A 20 -5.05 29.37 3.69
C ASN A 20 -6.23 28.44 3.41
N ILE A 21 -6.86 28.51 2.24
CA ILE A 21 -7.67 27.39 1.73
C ILE A 21 -6.68 26.34 1.22
N LEU A 22 -5.91 25.77 2.15
CA LEU A 22 -5.09 24.60 1.91
C LEU A 22 -6.07 23.47 1.56
N ALA A 23 -5.85 22.84 0.41
CA ALA A 23 -6.61 21.70 -0.06
C ALA A 23 -6.70 20.65 1.06
N GLU A 24 -7.86 20.52 1.69
CA GLU A 24 -8.17 19.34 2.49
C GLU A 24 -8.26 18.19 1.48
N GLU A 25 -7.21 17.37 1.42
CA GLU A 25 -7.22 16.10 0.69
C GLU A 25 -8.52 15.37 1.05
N PRO A 26 -9.29 14.88 0.07
CA PRO A 26 -10.53 14.18 0.37
C PRO A 26 -10.21 13.03 1.32
N LYS A 27 -10.85 13.02 2.50
CA LYS A 27 -10.75 11.90 3.43
C LYS A 27 -11.43 10.69 2.80
N TYR A 28 -10.64 9.83 2.15
CA TYR A 28 -11.11 8.55 1.65
C TYR A 28 -11.50 7.68 2.85
N GLN A 29 -12.78 7.33 2.94
CA GLN A 29 -13.25 6.36 3.92
C GLN A 29 -12.75 4.98 3.50
N THR A 30 -11.82 4.44 4.27
CA THR A 30 -11.39 3.05 4.09
C THR A 30 -12.48 2.13 4.64
N GLN A 31 -12.81 1.09 3.87
CA GLN A 31 -13.64 0.00 4.39
C GLN A 31 -12.80 -0.82 5.38
N PRO A 32 -13.39 -1.38 6.45
CA PRO A 32 -12.66 -2.32 7.29
C PRO A 32 -12.15 -3.49 6.42
N PRO A 33 -10.94 -4.01 6.69
CA PRO A 33 -10.42 -5.15 5.95
C PRO A 33 -11.36 -6.36 6.07
N PRO A 34 -11.49 -7.18 5.01
CA PRO A 34 -12.18 -8.46 5.09
C PRO A 34 -11.57 -9.34 6.19
N GLU A 35 -12.41 -10.09 6.91
CA GLU A 35 -11.95 -10.95 8.03
C GLU A 35 -10.84 -11.91 7.58
N ALA A 36 -11.03 -12.56 6.43
CA ALA A 36 -10.07 -13.49 5.86
C ALA A 36 -8.70 -12.87 5.52
N LEU A 37 -8.62 -11.54 5.38
CA LEU A 37 -7.37 -10.84 5.08
C LEU A 37 -6.58 -10.45 6.34
N LYS A 38 -7.21 -10.46 7.53
CA LYS A 38 -6.60 -9.92 8.76
C LYS A 38 -5.25 -10.54 9.09
N HIS A 39 -5.14 -11.86 8.99
CA HIS A 39 -3.88 -12.55 9.28
C HIS A 39 -2.75 -12.17 8.32
N PHE A 40 -3.06 -11.80 7.08
CA PHE A 40 -2.04 -11.31 6.14
C PHE A 40 -1.62 -9.87 6.45
N ILE A 41 -2.54 -9.05 6.94
CA ILE A 41 -2.24 -7.69 7.40
C ILE A 41 -1.31 -7.72 8.62
N GLU A 42 -1.52 -8.69 9.53
CA GLU A 42 -0.65 -8.89 10.70
C GLU A 42 0.80 -9.26 10.33
N LEU A 43 1.05 -9.74 9.09
CA LEU A 43 2.40 -10.06 8.60
C LEU A 43 3.15 -8.84 8.04
N GLU A 44 2.53 -7.66 7.98
CA GLU A 44 3.16 -6.46 7.41
C GLU A 44 4.56 -6.20 7.97
N GLY A 45 5.53 -6.08 7.06
CA GLY A 45 6.93 -5.90 7.41
C GLY A 45 7.89 -6.65 6.50
N GLU A 46 9.16 -6.58 6.87
CA GLU A 46 10.26 -7.28 6.21
C GLU A 46 10.69 -8.48 7.05
N TRP A 47 10.89 -9.62 6.38
CA TRP A 47 11.20 -10.89 7.00
C TRP A 47 12.40 -11.54 6.30
N ILE A 48 13.19 -12.28 7.07
CA ILE A 48 14.27 -13.11 6.56
C ILE A 48 13.96 -14.55 6.93
N GLY A 49 13.85 -15.40 5.91
CA GLY A 49 13.70 -16.85 6.05
C GLY A 49 14.90 -17.60 5.48
N THR A 50 14.90 -18.90 5.70
CA THR A 50 15.85 -19.84 5.10
C THR A 50 15.09 -20.97 4.40
N HIS A 51 15.56 -21.35 3.22
CA HIS A 51 14.98 -22.41 2.40
C HIS A 51 16.09 -23.36 1.96
N ILE A 52 15.86 -24.67 2.03
CA ILE A 52 16.76 -25.66 1.44
C ILE A 52 16.36 -25.84 -0.03
N ASN A 53 17.23 -25.42 -0.94
CA ASN A 53 16.98 -25.49 -2.39
C ASN A 53 17.02 -26.94 -2.91
N HIS A 54 16.79 -27.12 -4.22
CA HIS A 54 16.74 -28.47 -4.82
C HIS A 54 18.08 -29.22 -4.77
N ASP A 55 19.19 -28.51 -4.58
CA ASP A 55 20.54 -29.07 -4.45
C ASP A 55 20.89 -29.41 -3.00
N GLY A 56 19.98 -29.14 -2.04
CA GLY A 56 20.20 -29.38 -0.62
C GLY A 56 20.98 -28.26 0.08
N GLU A 57 21.17 -27.12 -0.57
CA GLU A 57 21.87 -25.96 -0.01
C GLU A 57 20.89 -25.01 0.69
N GLU A 58 21.33 -24.40 1.79
CA GLU A 58 20.56 -23.38 2.48
C GLU A 58 20.67 -22.04 1.75
N GLU A 59 19.52 -21.51 1.36
CA GLU A 59 19.35 -20.23 0.68
C GLU A 59 18.58 -19.26 1.57
N LYS A 60 19.08 -18.03 1.68
CA LYS A 60 18.38 -16.95 2.36
C LYS A 60 17.24 -16.44 1.49
N VAL A 61 16.07 -16.28 2.09
CA VAL A 61 14.88 -15.73 1.42
C VAL A 61 14.53 -14.41 2.10
N ASP A 62 14.57 -13.32 1.35
CA ASP A 62 14.04 -12.03 1.78
C ASP A 62 12.54 -11.94 1.40
N LEU A 63 11.68 -11.70 2.38
CA LEU A 63 10.23 -11.56 2.18
C LEU A 63 9.73 -10.19 2.64
N VAL A 64 8.76 -9.65 1.93
CA VAL A 64 8.11 -8.38 2.30
C VAL A 64 6.60 -8.54 2.18
N TYR A 65 5.88 -8.17 3.23
CA TYR A 65 4.42 -8.04 3.20
C TYR A 65 4.05 -6.57 3.34
N ARG A 66 3.18 -6.08 2.45
CA ARG A 66 2.70 -4.70 2.46
C ARG A 66 1.18 -4.67 2.36
N THR A 67 0.52 -4.00 3.30
CA THR A 67 -0.89 -3.65 3.12
C THR A 67 -0.99 -2.52 2.10
N VAL A 68 -1.80 -2.73 1.06
CA VAL A 68 -1.96 -1.80 -0.06
C VAL A 68 -3.44 -1.48 -0.29
N SER A 69 -3.71 -0.57 -1.23
CA SER A 69 -5.08 -0.24 -1.68
C SER A 69 -6.02 0.19 -0.55
N GLY A 70 -5.52 0.93 0.44
CA GLY A 70 -6.33 1.40 1.56
C GLY A 70 -6.78 0.31 2.54
N GLY A 71 -6.04 -0.82 2.62
CA GLY A 71 -6.33 -1.90 3.56
C GLY A 71 -7.07 -3.09 2.98
N THR A 72 -7.41 -3.06 1.68
CA THR A 72 -8.24 -4.11 1.05
C THR A 72 -7.44 -5.21 0.37
N ALA A 73 -6.11 -5.09 0.33
CA ALA A 73 -5.22 -6.09 -0.26
C ALA A 73 -3.86 -6.10 0.45
N VAL A 74 -3.19 -7.25 0.40
CA VAL A 74 -1.81 -7.42 0.86
C VAL A 74 -0.96 -7.91 -0.32
N GLU A 75 0.17 -7.25 -0.54
CA GLU A 75 1.21 -7.71 -1.48
C GLU A 75 2.30 -8.42 -0.68
N GLU A 76 2.56 -9.68 -1.02
CA GLU A 76 3.73 -10.44 -0.60
C GLU A 76 4.76 -10.45 -1.72
N ARG A 77 6.02 -10.25 -1.37
CA ARG A 77 7.17 -10.43 -2.25
C ARG A 77 8.12 -11.44 -1.64
N ILE A 78 8.47 -12.48 -2.39
CA ILE A 78 9.50 -13.48 -2.03
C ILE A 78 10.73 -13.21 -2.90
N PHE A 79 11.93 -13.31 -2.32
CA PHE A 79 13.19 -12.87 -2.94
C PHE A 79 13.12 -11.39 -3.37
N ALA A 80 12.57 -10.56 -2.49
CA ALA A 80 12.28 -9.17 -2.78
C ALA A 80 13.52 -8.40 -3.26
N ASN A 81 13.33 -7.53 -4.26
CA ASN A 81 14.40 -6.73 -4.90
C ASN A 81 15.48 -7.52 -5.63
N THR A 82 15.23 -8.79 -5.98
CA THR A 82 16.13 -9.60 -6.79
C THR A 82 15.50 -9.92 -8.15
N PRO A 83 16.28 -10.36 -9.16
CA PRO A 83 15.72 -10.89 -10.41
C PRO A 83 14.80 -12.11 -10.23
N GLN A 84 14.84 -12.75 -9.05
CA GLN A 84 14.03 -13.91 -8.70
C GLN A 84 12.74 -13.55 -7.96
N GLU A 85 12.42 -12.25 -7.85
CA GLU A 85 11.25 -11.78 -7.12
C GLU A 85 9.97 -12.45 -7.62
N MET A 86 9.22 -13.00 -6.68
CA MET A 86 7.88 -13.52 -6.90
C MET A 86 6.89 -12.68 -6.11
N VAL A 87 5.72 -12.43 -6.69
CA VAL A 87 4.71 -11.57 -6.09
C VAL A 87 3.42 -12.34 -5.87
N THR A 88 2.87 -12.28 -4.67
CA THR A 88 1.52 -12.79 -4.37
C THR A 88 0.63 -11.64 -3.93
N MET A 89 -0.51 -11.46 -4.60
CA MET A 89 -1.54 -10.51 -4.19
C MET A 89 -2.66 -11.25 -3.47
N TYR A 90 -2.94 -10.87 -2.22
CA TYR A 90 -4.05 -11.37 -1.42
C TYR A 90 -5.14 -10.30 -1.30
N HIS A 91 -6.40 -10.69 -1.40
CA HIS A 91 -7.54 -9.81 -1.09
C HIS A 91 -8.76 -10.63 -0.65
N GLY A 92 -9.69 -10.00 0.06
CA GLY A 92 -10.95 -10.67 0.42
C GLY A 92 -11.89 -10.85 -0.77
N SER A 93 -12.73 -11.86 -0.67
CA SER A 93 -13.92 -12.07 -1.49
C SER A 93 -15.18 -11.57 -0.78
N GLY A 94 -16.24 -11.29 -1.52
CA GLY A 94 -17.53 -10.84 -0.98
C GLY A 94 -18.29 -11.88 -0.12
N ASN A 95 -17.78 -13.10 -0.01
CA ASN A 95 -18.35 -14.20 0.80
C ASN A 95 -17.45 -14.57 2.00
N ASP A 96 -16.69 -13.62 2.54
CA ASP A 96 -15.69 -13.82 3.60
C ASP A 96 -14.55 -14.81 3.24
N GLY A 97 -14.41 -15.14 1.94
CA GLY A 97 -13.31 -15.93 1.42
C GLY A 97 -12.04 -15.12 1.17
N LEU A 98 -10.94 -15.82 0.87
CA LEU A 98 -9.67 -15.24 0.45
C LEU A 98 -9.44 -15.53 -1.03
N LEU A 99 -9.04 -14.52 -1.78
CA LEU A 99 -8.59 -14.63 -3.15
C LEU A 99 -7.10 -14.33 -3.21
N MET A 100 -6.39 -15.04 -4.08
CA MET A 100 -5.00 -14.72 -4.34
C MET A 100 -4.56 -15.02 -5.77
N THR A 101 -3.58 -14.26 -6.25
CA THR A 101 -2.86 -14.56 -7.48
C THR A 101 -1.37 -14.46 -7.22
N HIS A 102 -0.64 -15.53 -7.54
CA HIS A 102 0.81 -15.58 -7.45
C HIS A 102 1.42 -15.42 -8.84
N TYR A 103 2.50 -14.66 -8.93
CA TYR A 103 3.30 -14.45 -10.13
C TYR A 103 4.70 -14.98 -9.85
N CYS A 104 4.96 -16.19 -10.34
CA CYS A 104 6.25 -16.85 -10.19
C CYS A 104 7.23 -16.31 -11.24
N MET A 105 8.51 -16.20 -10.89
CA MET A 105 9.60 -15.88 -11.83
C MET A 105 9.62 -16.83 -13.03
N LEU A 106 9.22 -18.10 -12.84
CA LEU A 106 9.18 -19.12 -13.90
C LEU A 106 7.97 -18.98 -14.85
N GLY A 107 7.13 -17.95 -14.69
CA GLY A 107 5.95 -17.72 -15.52
C GLY A 107 4.70 -18.49 -15.10
N ASN A 108 4.76 -19.22 -13.98
CA ASN A 108 3.58 -19.85 -13.39
C ASN A 108 2.68 -18.80 -12.73
N GLN A 109 1.36 -19.01 -12.83
CA GLN A 109 0.37 -18.13 -12.21
C GLN A 109 -0.71 -18.88 -11.43
N PRO A 110 -0.38 -19.48 -10.26
CA PRO A 110 -1.35 -20.07 -9.35
C PRO A 110 -2.39 -19.05 -8.87
N ARG A 111 -3.64 -19.50 -8.71
CA ARG A 111 -4.77 -18.66 -8.28
C ARG A 111 -5.64 -19.43 -7.28
N LEU A 112 -6.14 -18.70 -6.29
CA LEU A 112 -7.21 -19.11 -5.39
C LEU A 112 -8.44 -18.25 -5.68
N TYR A 113 -9.57 -18.89 -5.97
CA TYR A 113 -10.87 -18.27 -6.28
C TYR A 113 -11.90 -18.57 -5.21
#